data_AF-A0A3N5TQ30-F1
#
_entry.id   AF-A0A3N5TQ30-F1
#
_cell.length_a   1.000
_cell.length_b   1.000
_cell.length_c   1.000
_cell.angle_alpha   90.00
_cell.angle_beta   90.00
_cell.angle_gamma   90.00
#
_symmetry.space_group_name_H-M   'P 1'
#
loop_
_entity.id
_entity.type
_entity.pdbx_description
1 polymer ?
#
loop_
_entity_poly.entity_id
_entity_poly.type
_entity_poly.pdbx_seq_one_letter_code
_entity_poly.pdbx_strand_id
1 'polypeptide(L)'
;MTSAPNLDAGNRYTVVVRDEAAGQGMGQGTGQGTGQGTGWIVTILDPDGREVSKRACRDETEAITFASTVRQHAGWLSEGRFREIYRIPEGA
;
A
#
# COMPACT_ATOMS: atom_id res chain seq x y z
N MET A 1 10.23 5.64 -31.53
CA MET A 1 11.18 5.99 -30.45
C MET A 1 10.49 5.69 -29.12
N THR A 2 10.44 4.42 -28.71
CA THR A 2 9.91 4.05 -27.39
C THR A 2 11.08 4.06 -26.44
N SER A 3 11.24 5.15 -25.70
CA SER A 3 12.24 5.26 -24.64
C SER A 3 11.97 4.13 -23.65
N ALA A 4 12.85 3.13 -23.59
CA ALA A 4 12.80 2.10 -22.58
C ALA A 4 12.94 2.81 -21.21
N PRO A 5 12.01 2.59 -20.26
CA PRO A 5 12.16 3.18 -18.94
C PRO A 5 13.46 2.65 -18.33
N ASN A 6 14.26 3.57 -17.84
CA ASN A 6 15.52 3.32 -17.17
C ASN A 6 15.28 2.39 -15.97
N LEU A 7 15.52 1.08 -16.18
CA LEU A 7 15.27 -0.02 -15.24
C LEU A 7 16.24 -0.05 -14.05
N ASP A 8 17.13 0.95 -13.93
CA ASP A 8 18.19 0.99 -12.90
C ASP A 8 17.72 1.64 -11.58
N ALA A 9 16.62 2.38 -11.59
CA ALA A 9 16.13 3.09 -10.41
C ALA A 9 14.96 2.37 -9.75
N GLY A 10 15.23 1.21 -9.14
CA GLY A 10 14.30 0.67 -8.13
C GLY A 10 14.10 1.72 -7.04
N ASN A 11 12.86 2.15 -6.83
CA ASN A 11 12.57 3.14 -5.80
C ASN A 11 12.43 2.45 -4.43
N ARG A 12 12.75 3.19 -3.35
CA ARG A 12 12.91 2.62 -2.00
C ARG A 12 11.60 2.47 -1.22
N TYR A 13 10.46 2.57 -1.91
CA TYR A 13 9.16 2.44 -1.25
C TYR A 13 8.95 1.00 -0.79
N THR A 14 8.44 0.86 0.43
CA THR A 14 8.11 -0.43 1.02
C THR A 14 6.60 -0.64 1.02
N VAL A 15 6.15 -1.87 0.81
CA VAL A 15 4.71 -2.20 0.77
C VAL A 15 4.39 -3.19 1.89
N VAL A 16 3.51 -2.78 2.79
CA VAL A 16 3.05 -3.55 3.95
C VAL A 16 1.59 -3.93 3.74
N VAL A 17 1.27 -5.19 3.99
CA VAL A 17 -0.11 -5.70 4.03
C VAL A 17 -0.46 -5.97 5.49
N ARG A 18 -1.60 -5.47 5.94
CA ARG A 18 -2.11 -5.66 7.30
C ARG A 18 -3.54 -6.20 7.26
N ASP A 19 -3.82 -7.09 8.20
CA ASP A 19 -5.17 -7.49 8.55
C ASP A 19 -5.63 -6.65 9.75
N GLU A 20 -6.62 -5.81 9.55
CA GLU A 20 -7.32 -5.01 10.55
C GLU A 20 -8.18 -5.88 11.47
N ALA A 21 -8.59 -7.08 11.05
CA ALA A 21 -9.33 -8.00 11.91
C ALA A 21 -8.45 -8.52 13.07
N ALA A 22 -7.14 -8.71 12.83
CA ALA A 22 -6.17 -9.12 13.84
C ALA A 22 -5.79 -8.01 14.83
N GLY A 23 -6.13 -6.75 14.56
CA GLY A 23 -5.86 -5.61 15.44
C GLY A 23 -6.82 -5.47 16.62
N GLN A 24 -7.96 -6.17 16.61
CA GLN A 24 -8.99 -6.04 17.65
C GLN A 24 -8.95 -7.22 18.65
N GLY A 25 -7.83 -7.34 19.35
CA GLY A 25 -7.71 -8.20 20.53
C GLY A 25 -8.33 -7.53 21.76
N MET A 26 -9.45 -8.09 22.23
CA MET A 26 -9.89 -8.08 23.64
C MET A 26 -10.22 -6.72 24.29
N GLY A 27 -11.48 -6.27 24.18
CA GLY A 27 -12.05 -5.20 25.01
C GLY A 27 -13.57 -5.23 24.98
N GLN A 28 -14.20 -5.53 26.12
CA GLN A 28 -15.66 -5.61 26.31
C GLN A 28 -16.35 -4.27 26.04
N GLY A 29 -17.52 -4.25 25.39
CA GLY A 29 -18.36 -3.06 25.35
C GLY A 29 -19.46 -3.09 24.29
N THR A 30 -20.69 -3.24 24.74
CA THR A 30 -21.94 -3.15 23.98
C THR A 30 -22.12 -1.79 23.28
N GLY A 31 -22.42 -1.77 21.97
CA GLY A 31 -23.04 -0.60 21.35
C GLY A 31 -22.71 -0.36 19.87
N GLN A 32 -23.72 -0.56 19.02
CA GLN A 32 -23.89 0.00 17.67
C GLN A 32 -22.84 -0.36 16.60
N GLY A 33 -23.23 -1.30 15.74
CA GLY A 33 -22.53 -1.59 14.51
C GLY A 33 -22.60 -0.44 13.49
N THR A 34 -21.45 -0.13 12.93
CA THR A 34 -21.30 0.34 11.55
C THR A 34 -20.49 -0.72 10.81
N GLY A 35 -20.98 -1.10 9.64
CA GLY A 35 -20.67 -2.33 8.89
C GLY A 35 -19.22 -2.82 8.85
N GLN A 36 -19.12 -4.14 9.00
CA GLN A 36 -18.13 -5.07 8.45
C GLN A 36 -17.38 -4.50 7.23
N GLY A 37 -16.20 -3.93 7.45
CA GLY A 37 -15.18 -3.81 6.41
C GLY A 37 -14.30 -5.03 6.51
N THR A 38 -14.34 -5.89 5.49
CA THR A 38 -13.39 -6.98 5.37
C THR A 38 -11.97 -6.40 5.37
N GLY A 39 -11.23 -6.71 6.43
CA GLY A 39 -10.26 -5.76 6.99
C GLY A 39 -8.86 -5.87 6.43
N TRP A 40 -8.62 -5.86 5.11
CA TRP A 40 -7.24 -5.88 4.61
C TRP A 40 -6.80 -4.50 4.17
N ILE A 41 -5.65 -4.03 4.65
CA ILE A 41 -5.08 -2.74 4.28
C ILE A 41 -3.70 -2.94 3.67
N VAL A 42 -3.50 -2.36 2.48
CA VAL A 42 -2.19 -2.23 1.87
C VAL A 42 -1.69 -0.81 2.08
N THR A 43 -0.50 -0.69 2.66
CA THR A 43 0.15 0.57 2.98
C THR A 43 1.46 0.68 2.21
N ILE A 44 1.66 1.82 1.56
CA ILE A 44 2.94 2.18 0.93
C ILE A 44 3.67 3.09 1.91
N LEU A 45 4.91 2.73 2.20
CA LEU A 45 5.82 3.47 3.05
C LEU A 45 6.94 4.08 2.22
N ASP A 46 7.34 5.29 2.57
CA ASP A 46 8.55 5.93 2.06
C ASP A 46 9.81 5.26 2.69
N PRO A 47 11.03 5.58 2.21
CA PRO A 47 12.27 5.04 2.79
C PRO A 47 12.54 5.36 4.27
N ASP A 48 11.96 6.43 4.84
CA ASP A 48 11.94 6.78 6.27
C ASP A 48 10.92 5.94 7.06
N GLY A 49 10.09 5.14 6.37
CA GLY A 49 9.08 4.28 6.97
C GLY A 49 7.77 4.99 7.28
N ARG A 50 7.56 6.22 6.79
CA ARG A 50 6.30 6.94 6.92
C ARG A 50 5.31 6.45 5.90
N GLU A 51 4.06 6.52 6.31
CA GLU A 51 2.95 6.17 5.46
C GLU A 51 2.63 7.27 4.45
N VAL A 52 2.67 6.90 3.18
CA VAL A 52 2.43 7.84 2.08
C VAL A 52 1.21 7.48 1.25
N SER A 53 0.71 6.25 1.36
CA SER A 53 -0.53 5.83 0.72
C SER A 53 -1.13 4.62 1.44
N LYS A 54 -2.46 4.56 1.48
CA LYS A 54 -3.23 3.44 2.04
C LYS A 54 -4.37 3.06 1.10
N ARG A 55 -4.62 1.75 1.00
CA ARG A 55 -5.77 1.20 0.29
C ARG A 55 -6.41 0.09 1.09
N ALA A 56 -7.72 0.23 1.35
CA ALA A 56 -8.54 -0.86 1.86
C ALA A 56 -8.84 -1.85 0.72
N CYS A 57 -8.70 -3.13 1.03
CA CYS A 57 -8.92 -4.27 0.16
C CYS A 57 -9.97 -5.17 0.81
N ARG A 58 -10.78 -5.81 -0.03
CA ARG A 58 -11.94 -6.55 0.43
C ARG A 58 -11.61 -7.95 0.94
N ASP A 59 -10.46 -8.52 0.57
CA ASP A 59 -10.01 -9.86 0.97
C ASP A 59 -8.48 -9.92 0.95
N GLU A 60 -7.91 -10.94 1.60
CA GLU A 60 -6.47 -11.22 1.59
C GLU A 60 -5.92 -11.32 0.17
N THR A 61 -6.59 -12.07 -0.71
CA THR A 61 -6.18 -12.27 -2.10
C THR A 61 -6.08 -10.94 -2.85
N GLU A 62 -7.03 -10.02 -2.64
CA GLU A 62 -6.98 -8.69 -3.26
C GLU A 62 -5.78 -7.89 -2.72
N ALA A 63 -5.56 -7.92 -1.41
CA ALA A 63 -4.47 -7.21 -0.76
C ALA A 63 -3.09 -7.71 -1.20
N ILE A 64 -2.88 -9.03 -1.25
CA ILE A 64 -1.64 -9.66 -1.72
C ILE A 64 -1.41 -9.35 -3.21
N THR A 65 -2.46 -9.47 -4.03
CA THR A 65 -2.38 -9.19 -5.47
C THR A 65 -1.98 -7.74 -5.69
N PHE A 66 -2.68 -6.80 -5.04
CA PHE A 66 -2.38 -5.39 -5.14
C PHE A 66 -0.97 -5.06 -4.63
N ALA A 67 -0.58 -5.58 -3.47
CA ALA A 67 0.75 -5.36 -2.92
C ALA A 67 1.86 -5.89 -3.83
N SER A 68 1.65 -7.03 -4.49
CA SER A 68 2.58 -7.59 -5.46
C SER A 68 2.73 -6.71 -6.70
N THR A 69 1.65 -6.10 -7.18
CA THR A 69 1.71 -5.09 -8.25
C THR A 69 2.50 -3.86 -7.81
N VAL A 70 2.23 -3.34 -6.60
CA VAL A 70 2.95 -2.17 -6.08
C VAL A 70 4.45 -2.46 -5.93
N ARG A 71 4.83 -3.65 -5.45
CA ARG A 71 6.24 -4.07 -5.34
C ARG A 71 6.94 -4.15 -6.69
N GLN A 72 6.27 -4.67 -7.72
CA GLN A 72 6.81 -4.68 -9.09
C GLN A 72 6.99 -3.26 -9.64
N HIS A 73 5.99 -2.40 -9.43
CA HIS A 73 6.09 -0.99 -9.79
C HIS A 73 7.23 -0.29 -9.05
N ALA A 74 7.47 -0.63 -7.78
CA ALA A 74 8.58 -0.08 -7.02
C ALA A 74 9.94 -0.48 -7.62
N GLY A 75 10.05 -1.73 -8.10
CA GLY A 75 11.27 -2.22 -8.75
C GLY A 75 11.49 -1.72 -10.17
N TRP A 76 10.44 -1.32 -10.91
CA TRP A 76 10.55 -0.98 -12.34
C TRP A 76 10.41 0.51 -12.65
N LEU A 77 9.73 1.27 -11.79
CA LEU A 77 9.43 2.67 -12.05
C LEU A 77 10.44 3.58 -11.35
N SER A 78 10.78 4.69 -11.99
CA SER A 78 11.43 5.80 -11.28
C SER A 78 10.50 6.37 -10.20
N GLU A 79 11.07 6.92 -9.13
CA GLU A 79 10.33 7.51 -8.01
C GLU A 79 9.23 8.49 -8.46
N GLY A 80 9.55 9.45 -9.33
CA GLY A 80 8.56 10.43 -9.81
C GLY A 80 7.34 9.77 -10.45
N ARG A 81 7.55 8.74 -11.28
CA ARG A 81 6.46 8.04 -11.97
C ARG A 81 5.61 7.19 -11.01
N PHE A 82 6.27 6.55 -10.05
CA PHE A 82 5.59 5.82 -8.99
C PHE A 82 4.68 6.73 -8.17
N ARG A 83 5.19 7.92 -7.80
CA ARG A 83 4.45 8.93 -7.04
C ARG A 83 3.26 9.47 -7.82
N GLU A 84 3.37 9.69 -9.14
CA GLU A 84 2.23 10.06 -9.98
C GLU A 84 1.11 9.01 -9.97
N ILE A 85 1.46 7.74 -10.14
CA ILE A 85 0.48 6.63 -10.21
C ILE A 85 -0.26 6.46 -8.88
N TYR A 86 0.45 6.53 -7.76
CA TYR A 86 -0.11 6.35 -6.42
C TYR A 86 -0.51 7.66 -5.72
N ARG A 87 -0.43 8.80 -6.44
CA ARG A 87 -0.75 10.14 -5.95
C ARG A 87 -0.03 10.52 -4.64
N ILE A 88 1.27 10.19 -4.55
CA ILE A 88 2.12 10.49 -3.39
C ILE A 88 2.68 11.92 -3.51
N PRO A 89 2.46 12.81 -2.51
CA PRO A 89 2.92 14.19 -2.56
C PRO A 89 4.46 14.31 -2.60
N GLU A 90 4.96 15.47 -3.05
CA GLU A 90 6.39 15.77 -3.04
C GLU A 90 6.89 15.99 -1.61
N GLY A 91 7.99 15.31 -1.23
CA GLY A 91 8.59 15.41 0.10
C GLY A 91 7.97 14.50 1.16
N ALA A 92 7.26 13.45 0.74
CA ALA A 92 6.73 12.42 1.64
C ALA A 92 7.84 11.51 2.18
#